data_AF-A0A936J2S7-F1
#
_entry.id   AF-A0A936J2S7-F1
#
_cell.length_a   1.000
_cell.length_b   1.000
_cell.length_c   1.000
_cell.angle_alpha   90.00
_cell.angle_beta   90.00
_cell.angle_gamma   90.00
#
_symmetry.space_group_name_H-M   'P 1'
#
loop_
_entity.id
_entity.type
_entity.pdbx_description
1 polymer ?
#
loop_
_entity_poly.entity_id
_entity_poly.type
_entity_poly.pdbx_seq_one_letter_code
_entity_poly.pdbx_strand_id
1 'polypeptide(L)'
;MRFLYIMAIALFAAGCGSNSEIASNSAAPGKDARVEKLERVRDSLKPFFEPMEVRDGDWLDTQKEFGETFEEYVRSNPTLPTPKRRKIYIQPIGTFSHEQRNAIKLAAEYMKAFYDLPVELNADRPLGSVPRDKMRKIEYKNNLQIRTAYFLEDVLPKLLEDDAAALIALTNYDLYPGDTWAFVFGQATFKDRVGVWSLYRLADPITRKYDPKLLLTRTIKVATHEVGHMFSMKHCTKYECLMAGTNHVLETDRRPIDNCPECTAKLSWAMNYEPLKRYERLTEFCKKQGWLDEEKLMRDKANAIRGIK
;
A
#
# COMPACT_ATOMS: atom_id res chain seq x y z
N MET A 1 13.62 34.33 42.21
CA MET A 1 13.71 33.67 43.53
C MET A 1 14.16 32.24 43.32
N ARG A 2 15.43 31.96 43.65
CA ARG A 2 16.02 30.62 43.68
C ARG A 2 15.59 29.93 44.98
N PHE A 3 15.11 28.70 44.92
CA PHE A 3 15.06 27.82 46.09
C PHE A 3 16.15 26.75 45.93
N LEU A 4 17.22 26.91 46.72
CA LEU A 4 18.07 25.81 47.19
C LEU A 4 17.28 25.02 48.22
N TYR A 5 17.43 23.69 48.31
CA TYR A 5 17.55 22.99 49.60
C TYR A 5 18.20 21.59 49.43
N ILE A 6 19.46 21.53 49.84
CA ILE A 6 20.13 20.54 50.70
C ILE A 6 20.23 19.06 50.26
N MET A 7 21.51 18.67 50.02
CA MET A 7 22.08 17.32 50.07
C MET A 7 21.86 16.63 51.42
N ALA A 8 21.50 15.34 51.39
CA ALA A 8 21.81 14.41 52.46
C ALA A 8 22.95 13.49 52.02
N ILE A 9 24.05 13.56 52.76
CA ILE A 9 25.22 12.69 52.68
C ILE A 9 24.96 11.47 53.59
N ALA A 10 25.17 10.26 53.08
CA ALA A 10 25.39 9.07 53.90
C ALA A 10 26.68 8.39 53.43
N LEU A 11 27.67 8.32 54.33
CA LEU A 11 28.96 7.66 54.13
C LEU A 11 28.88 6.15 54.45
N PHE A 12 29.47 5.37 53.54
CA PHE A 12 30.27 4.15 53.69
C PHE A 12 29.80 2.93 54.49
N ALA A 13 29.80 1.79 53.79
CA ALA A 13 30.55 0.62 54.23
C ALA A 13 31.13 -0.12 53.00
N ALA A 14 32.45 -0.28 52.98
CA ALA A 14 33.19 -1.04 51.98
C ALA A 14 33.01 -2.54 52.23
N GLY A 15 32.64 -3.28 51.19
CA GLY A 15 32.70 -4.73 51.14
C GLY A 15 33.57 -5.16 49.96
N CYS A 16 34.78 -5.62 50.23
CA CYS A 16 35.61 -6.32 49.26
C CYS A 16 34.99 -7.70 48.96
N GLY A 17 34.80 -8.02 47.67
CA GLY A 17 34.30 -9.33 47.25
C GLY A 17 34.53 -9.57 45.76
N SER A 18 35.66 -10.23 45.46
CA SER A 18 35.99 -11.00 44.25
C SER A 18 35.63 -10.47 42.86
N ASN A 19 36.68 -10.18 42.08
CA ASN A 19 36.66 -10.20 40.62
C ASN A 19 36.03 -11.49 40.09
N SER A 20 34.95 -11.35 39.32
CA SER A 20 34.61 -12.31 38.27
C SER A 20 34.45 -11.53 36.98
N GLU A 21 35.36 -11.76 36.05
CA GLU A 21 35.24 -11.34 34.65
C GLU A 21 33.93 -11.90 34.08
N ILE A 22 32.93 -11.03 33.91
CA ILE A 22 31.79 -11.35 33.05
C ILE A 22 32.21 -10.95 31.65
N ALA A 23 32.67 -11.92 30.88
CA ALA A 23 32.83 -11.79 29.44
C ALA A 23 31.48 -11.36 28.84
N SER A 24 31.39 -10.09 28.42
CA SER A 24 30.24 -9.59 27.69
C SER A 24 30.31 -10.08 26.24
N ASN A 25 29.91 -11.33 26.02
CA ASN A 25 29.56 -11.80 24.68
C ASN A 25 28.18 -11.26 24.31
N SER A 26 28.08 -9.95 24.08
CA SER A 26 26.96 -9.38 23.33
C SER A 26 27.26 -9.55 21.84
N ALA A 27 27.17 -10.79 21.36
CA ALA A 27 26.98 -11.02 19.93
C ALA A 27 25.68 -10.28 19.55
N ALA A 28 25.75 -9.40 18.55
CA ALA A 28 24.57 -8.78 17.99
C ALA A 28 23.54 -9.88 17.68
N PRO A 29 22.25 -9.70 18.01
CA PRO A 29 21.25 -10.70 17.68
C PRO A 29 21.34 -10.99 16.18
N GLY A 30 21.56 -12.25 15.81
CA GLY A 30 21.66 -12.67 14.41
C GLY A 30 20.45 -12.18 13.62
N LYS A 31 20.65 -11.82 12.35
CA LYS A 31 19.54 -11.40 11.49
C LYS A 31 18.43 -12.45 11.54
N ASP A 32 17.19 -12.00 11.69
CA ASP A 32 16.00 -12.85 11.55
C ASP A 32 16.12 -13.67 10.26
N ALA A 33 16.09 -15.01 10.35
CA ALA A 33 16.24 -15.91 9.19
C ALA A 33 15.24 -15.59 8.06
N ARG A 34 14.10 -14.97 8.41
CA ARG A 34 13.12 -14.45 7.46
C ARG A 34 13.63 -13.25 6.66
N VAL A 35 14.36 -12.34 7.30
CA VAL A 35 15.01 -11.19 6.64
C VAL A 35 16.05 -11.69 5.64
N GLU A 36 16.90 -12.65 6.01
CA GLU A 36 17.90 -13.22 5.10
C GLU A 36 17.28 -13.93 3.89
N LYS A 37 16.20 -14.70 4.09
CA LYS A 37 15.44 -15.32 2.99
C LYS A 37 14.89 -14.26 2.04
N LEU A 38 14.35 -13.16 2.57
CA LEU A 38 13.78 -12.08 1.76
C LEU A 38 14.85 -11.23 1.06
N GLU A 39 16.06 -11.11 1.61
CA GLU A 39 17.20 -10.52 0.91
C GLU A 39 17.54 -11.30 -0.37
N ARG A 40 17.64 -12.63 -0.29
CA ARG A 40 17.88 -13.47 -1.49
C ARG A 40 16.75 -13.37 -2.51
N VAL A 41 15.50 -13.28 -2.05
CA VAL A 41 14.34 -13.06 -2.93
C VAL A 41 14.44 -11.70 -3.64
N ARG A 42 14.80 -10.62 -2.92
CA ARG A 42 15.01 -9.30 -3.53
C ARG A 42 16.03 -9.39 -4.65
N ASP A 43 17.16 -10.04 -4.38
CA ASP A 43 18.25 -10.17 -5.36
C ASP A 43 17.81 -10.93 -6.61
N SER A 44 17.06 -12.02 -6.47
CA SER A 44 16.53 -12.78 -7.63
C SER A 44 15.54 -11.97 -8.47
N LEU A 45 14.86 -10.98 -7.89
CA LEU A 45 13.84 -10.19 -8.56
C LEU A 45 14.40 -8.92 -9.23
N LYS A 46 15.59 -8.44 -8.83
CA LYS A 46 16.21 -7.23 -9.38
C LYS A 46 16.23 -7.16 -10.91
N PRO A 47 16.55 -8.23 -11.66
CA PRO A 47 16.62 -8.17 -13.12
C PRO A 47 15.29 -7.89 -13.83
N PHE A 48 14.16 -7.96 -13.13
CA PHE A 48 12.82 -7.75 -13.70
C PHE A 48 12.29 -6.32 -13.51
N PHE A 49 13.08 -5.42 -12.94
CA PHE A 49 12.63 -4.06 -12.61
C PHE A 49 13.67 -3.02 -12.98
N GLU A 50 13.19 -1.97 -13.63
CA GLU A 50 13.99 -0.80 -13.97
C GLU A 50 14.10 0.17 -12.78
N PRO A 51 15.24 0.88 -12.64
CA PRO A 51 15.34 2.02 -11.74
C PRO A 51 14.23 3.05 -12.01
N MET A 52 13.90 3.84 -10.98
CA MET A 52 12.91 4.91 -11.10
C MET A 52 13.27 5.90 -12.20
N GLU A 53 12.40 6.05 -13.20
CA GLU A 53 12.48 7.12 -14.19
C GLU A 53 11.49 8.25 -13.83
N VAL A 54 12.00 9.47 -13.75
CA VAL A 54 11.21 10.69 -13.51
C VAL A 54 11.18 11.52 -14.79
N ARG A 55 9.96 11.84 -15.24
CA ARG A 55 9.62 12.65 -16.41
C ARG A 55 8.92 13.92 -15.94
N ASP A 56 8.90 14.92 -16.83
CA ASP A 56 8.22 16.20 -16.57
C ASP A 56 6.76 15.99 -16.15
N GLY A 57 6.37 16.59 -15.02
CA GLY A 57 5.01 16.49 -14.48
C GLY A 57 4.70 15.23 -13.66
N ASP A 58 5.63 14.27 -13.55
CA ASP A 58 5.50 13.10 -12.67
C ASP A 58 5.43 13.51 -11.19
N TRP A 59 4.98 12.58 -10.33
CA TRP A 59 4.92 12.79 -8.89
C TRP A 59 6.24 13.29 -8.30
N LEU A 60 7.33 12.57 -8.58
CA LEU A 60 8.66 12.86 -8.01
C LEU A 60 9.35 14.09 -8.62
N ASP A 61 8.82 14.65 -9.71
CA ASP A 61 9.28 15.94 -10.25
C ASP A 61 8.94 17.10 -9.29
N THR A 62 7.80 17.00 -8.60
CA THR A 62 7.31 18.04 -7.68
C THR A 62 7.36 17.65 -6.21
N GLN A 63 7.22 16.36 -5.89
CA GLN A 63 7.19 15.84 -4.53
C GLN A 63 8.53 15.23 -4.15
N LYS A 64 9.22 15.86 -3.18
CA LYS A 64 10.50 15.37 -2.68
C LYS A 64 10.27 14.27 -1.65
N GLU A 65 10.47 13.02 -2.07
CA GLU A 65 10.36 11.84 -1.23
C GLU A 65 11.67 11.05 -1.24
N PHE A 66 12.12 10.62 -0.05
CA PHE A 66 13.35 9.82 0.07
C PHE A 66 13.08 8.31 -0.08
N GLY A 67 11.81 7.91 -0.15
CA GLY A 67 11.41 6.52 -0.12
C GLY A 67 11.65 5.87 1.24
N GLU A 68 11.76 4.55 1.22
CA GLU A 68 12.00 3.73 2.41
C GLU A 68 12.57 2.37 1.98
N THR A 69 13.60 1.91 2.66
CA THR A 69 14.19 0.57 2.48
C THR A 69 13.38 -0.51 3.20
N PHE A 70 13.62 -1.78 2.88
CA PHE A 70 13.00 -2.91 3.57
C PHE A 70 13.31 -2.88 5.08
N GLU A 71 14.55 -2.60 5.45
CA GLU A 71 15.01 -2.61 6.83
C GLU A 71 14.41 -1.44 7.63
N GLU A 72 14.28 -0.26 7.02
CA GLU A 72 13.57 0.88 7.63
C GLU A 72 12.09 0.59 7.82
N TYR A 73 11.44 -0.05 6.84
CA TYR A 73 10.04 -0.46 6.95
C TYR A 73 9.83 -1.40 8.15
N VAL A 74 10.67 -2.41 8.32
CA VAL A 74 10.60 -3.34 9.46
C VAL A 74 10.79 -2.59 10.79
N ARG A 75 11.74 -1.66 10.86
CA ARG A 75 11.99 -0.85 12.08
C ARG A 75 10.89 0.17 12.37
N SER A 76 10.07 0.52 11.38
CA SER A 76 9.00 1.53 11.54
C SER A 76 7.82 1.07 12.41
N ASN A 77 7.79 -0.21 12.80
CA ASN A 77 6.67 -0.87 13.48
C ASN A 77 5.36 -0.69 12.69
N PRO A 78 5.29 -1.25 11.46
CA PRO A 78 4.18 -1.01 10.55
C PRO A 78 2.88 -1.67 11.04
N THR A 79 1.76 -1.20 10.50
CA THR A 79 0.46 -1.84 10.72
C THR A 79 0.40 -3.15 9.96
N LEU A 80 0.24 -4.26 10.69
CA LEU A 80 0.23 -5.60 10.11
C LEU A 80 -1.13 -6.29 10.28
N PRO A 81 -1.51 -7.20 9.37
CA PRO A 81 -2.51 -8.21 9.64
C PRO A 81 -2.13 -9.03 10.89
N THR A 82 -3.14 -9.57 11.56
CA THR A 82 -2.96 -10.40 12.75
C THR A 82 -3.88 -11.63 12.66
N PRO A 83 -3.72 -12.65 13.51
CA PRO A 83 -4.64 -13.78 13.53
C PRO A 83 -6.12 -13.39 13.71
N LYS A 84 -6.40 -12.25 14.36
CA LYS A 84 -7.75 -11.68 14.52
C LYS A 84 -8.16 -10.83 13.32
N ARG A 85 -7.26 -9.98 12.82
CA ARG A 85 -7.50 -8.99 11.75
C ARG A 85 -6.86 -9.46 10.45
N ARG A 86 -7.60 -10.17 9.61
CA ARG A 86 -7.05 -10.96 8.50
C ARG A 86 -7.78 -10.84 7.17
N LYS A 87 -8.78 -9.96 7.06
CA LYS A 87 -9.54 -9.75 5.82
C LYS A 87 -9.38 -8.34 5.28
N ILE A 88 -9.35 -8.18 3.97
CA ILE A 88 -9.47 -6.86 3.34
C ILE A 88 -10.92 -6.71 2.90
N TYR A 89 -11.59 -5.66 3.35
CA TYR A 89 -12.94 -5.33 2.92
C TYR A 89 -12.90 -4.22 1.88
N ILE A 90 -13.70 -4.36 0.84
CA ILE A 90 -13.97 -3.32 -0.13
C ILE A 90 -15.41 -2.86 0.09
N GLN A 91 -15.60 -1.57 0.35
CA GLN A 91 -16.93 -0.96 0.51
C GLN A 91 -17.24 -0.06 -0.68
N PRO A 92 -18.08 -0.49 -1.64
CA PRO A 92 -18.56 0.38 -2.70
C PRO A 92 -19.47 1.47 -2.12
N ILE A 93 -19.17 2.73 -2.46
CA ILE A 93 -19.91 3.92 -2.05
C ILE A 93 -20.20 4.78 -3.29
N GLY A 94 -21.44 4.73 -3.76
CA GLY A 94 -21.87 5.42 -4.97
C GLY A 94 -22.71 4.53 -5.88
N THR A 95 -22.75 4.86 -7.16
CA THR A 95 -23.52 4.12 -8.18
C THR A 95 -22.60 3.66 -9.30
N PHE A 96 -22.60 2.37 -9.58
CA PHE A 96 -21.64 1.76 -10.49
C PHE A 96 -22.34 1.09 -11.67
N SER A 97 -21.79 1.30 -12.87
CA SER A 97 -22.19 0.55 -14.06
C SER A 97 -21.81 -0.93 -13.95
N HIS A 98 -22.34 -1.77 -14.84
CA HIS A 98 -21.99 -3.19 -14.88
C HIS A 98 -20.48 -3.40 -15.11
N GLU A 99 -19.91 -2.60 -16.01
CA GLU A 99 -18.49 -2.59 -16.35
C GLU A 99 -17.61 -2.24 -15.16
N GLN A 100 -18.00 -1.18 -14.43
CA GLN A 100 -17.31 -0.78 -13.20
C GLN A 100 -17.38 -1.92 -12.17
N ARG A 101 -18.56 -2.51 -11.93
CA ARG A 101 -18.71 -3.66 -11.02
C ARG A 101 -17.80 -4.83 -11.40
N ASN A 102 -17.70 -5.14 -12.68
CA ASN A 102 -16.81 -6.20 -13.15
C ASN A 102 -15.34 -5.88 -12.85
N ALA A 103 -14.89 -4.65 -13.13
CA ALA A 103 -13.52 -4.22 -12.83
C ALA A 103 -13.22 -4.31 -11.32
N ILE A 104 -14.19 -3.95 -10.47
CA ILE A 104 -14.05 -3.99 -9.00
C ILE A 104 -13.93 -5.42 -8.51
N LYS A 105 -14.77 -6.33 -9.01
CA LYS A 105 -14.72 -7.74 -8.67
C LYS A 105 -13.37 -8.35 -9.05
N LEU A 106 -12.89 -8.08 -10.26
CA LEU A 106 -11.60 -8.58 -10.73
C LEU A 106 -10.42 -7.95 -9.96
N ALA A 107 -10.52 -6.67 -9.57
CA ALA A 107 -9.54 -6.05 -8.68
C ALA A 107 -9.51 -6.72 -7.29
N ALA A 108 -10.67 -7.10 -6.74
CA ALA A 108 -10.74 -7.86 -5.49
C ALA A 108 -10.05 -9.24 -5.61
N GLU A 109 -10.26 -9.94 -6.74
CA GLU A 109 -9.56 -11.20 -7.03
C GLU A 109 -8.04 -11.02 -7.14
N TYR A 110 -7.59 -9.95 -7.80
CA TYR A 110 -6.18 -9.59 -7.88
C TYR A 110 -5.59 -9.31 -6.49
N MET A 111 -6.26 -8.46 -5.70
CA MET A 111 -5.82 -8.10 -4.34
C MET A 111 -5.73 -9.34 -3.45
N LYS A 112 -6.66 -10.29 -3.56
CA LYS A 112 -6.59 -11.57 -2.86
C LYS A 112 -5.33 -12.35 -3.23
N ALA A 113 -5.01 -12.44 -4.51
CA ALA A 113 -3.78 -13.09 -4.97
C ALA A 113 -2.50 -12.37 -4.50
N PHE A 114 -2.55 -11.04 -4.51
CA PHE A 114 -1.43 -10.13 -4.22
C PHE A 114 -1.06 -10.09 -2.74
N TYR A 115 -2.04 -9.96 -1.85
CA TYR A 115 -1.84 -9.85 -0.40
C TYR A 115 -1.86 -11.18 0.34
N ASP A 116 -2.36 -12.24 -0.31
CA ASP A 116 -2.62 -13.54 0.34
C ASP A 116 -3.59 -13.46 1.53
N LEU A 117 -4.53 -12.52 1.45
CA LEU A 117 -5.60 -12.32 2.42
C LEU A 117 -6.95 -12.49 1.72
N PRO A 118 -7.98 -13.04 2.40
CA PRO A 118 -9.35 -12.95 1.92
C PRO A 118 -9.72 -11.49 1.64
N VAL A 119 -10.34 -11.27 0.47
CA VAL A 119 -10.90 -9.98 0.09
C VAL A 119 -12.41 -10.15 -0.04
N GLU A 120 -13.17 -9.34 0.68
CA GLU A 120 -14.63 -9.37 0.69
C GLU A 120 -15.17 -8.06 0.11
N LEU A 121 -16.12 -8.20 -0.82
CA LEU A 121 -16.79 -7.07 -1.45
C LEU A 121 -18.15 -6.89 -0.78
N ASN A 122 -18.30 -5.80 -0.04
CA ASN A 122 -19.54 -5.47 0.64
C ASN A 122 -20.63 -5.02 -0.34
N ALA A 123 -21.88 -5.06 0.14
CA ALA A 123 -23.00 -4.47 -0.57
C ALA A 123 -22.80 -2.96 -0.77
N ASP A 124 -23.30 -2.46 -1.91
CA ASP A 124 -23.27 -1.04 -2.22
C ASP A 124 -23.93 -0.19 -1.15
N ARG A 125 -23.31 0.96 -0.89
CA ARG A 125 -23.84 1.97 0.00
C ARG A 125 -24.00 3.30 -0.75
N PRO A 126 -25.07 4.08 -0.50
CA PRO A 126 -25.14 5.44 -1.01
C PRO A 126 -24.06 6.32 -0.36
N LEU A 127 -23.69 7.43 -1.01
CA LEU A 127 -22.71 8.39 -0.49
C LEU A 127 -23.12 8.94 0.89
N GLY A 128 -24.42 9.11 1.13
CA GLY A 128 -24.94 9.79 2.33
C GLY A 128 -24.85 11.31 2.22
N SER A 129 -25.04 11.99 3.35
CA SER A 129 -24.94 13.45 3.43
C SER A 129 -23.49 13.85 3.67
N VAL A 130 -22.89 14.54 2.68
CA VAL A 130 -21.53 15.06 2.80
C VAL A 130 -21.57 16.49 3.35
N PRO A 131 -20.83 16.81 4.42
CA PRO A 131 -20.68 18.18 4.90
C PRO A 131 -20.19 19.15 3.83
N ARG A 132 -20.66 20.40 3.85
CA ARG A 132 -20.33 21.41 2.82
C ARG A 132 -18.82 21.69 2.71
N ASP A 133 -18.09 21.61 3.81
CA ASP A 133 -16.64 21.79 3.89
C ASP A 133 -15.83 20.55 3.43
N LYS A 134 -16.51 19.42 3.21
CA LYS A 134 -15.92 18.18 2.67
C LYS A 134 -16.38 17.88 1.24
N MET A 135 -16.95 18.86 0.55
CA MET A 135 -17.24 18.76 -0.87
C MET A 135 -17.00 20.10 -1.57
N ARG A 136 -16.65 20.03 -2.85
CA ARG A 136 -16.58 21.23 -3.71
C ARG A 136 -17.13 20.92 -5.09
N LYS A 137 -17.71 21.94 -5.71
CA LYS A 137 -18.22 21.85 -7.08
C LYS A 137 -17.25 22.57 -8.01
N ILE A 138 -16.75 21.85 -9.02
CA ILE A 138 -15.90 22.44 -10.06
C ILE A 138 -16.81 22.92 -11.18
N GLU A 139 -17.02 24.24 -11.26
CA GLU A 139 -18.00 24.88 -12.14
C GLU A 139 -17.84 24.49 -13.62
N TYR A 140 -16.63 24.64 -14.16
CA TYR A 140 -16.34 24.37 -15.58
C TYR A 140 -16.62 22.91 -16.01
N LYS A 141 -16.64 21.97 -15.06
CA LYS A 141 -16.93 20.54 -15.33
C LYS A 141 -18.26 20.07 -14.77
N ASN A 142 -19.01 20.95 -14.10
CA ASN A 142 -20.18 20.61 -13.29
C ASN A 142 -19.96 19.35 -12.44
N ASN A 143 -18.74 19.20 -11.90
CA ASN A 143 -18.30 17.99 -11.22
C ASN A 143 -18.31 18.20 -9.71
N LEU A 144 -18.85 17.22 -8.98
CA LEU A 144 -18.78 17.17 -7.53
C LEU A 144 -17.53 16.41 -7.09
N GLN A 145 -16.63 17.09 -6.39
CA GLN A 145 -15.49 16.47 -5.73
C GLN A 145 -15.76 16.31 -4.23
N ILE A 146 -15.41 15.15 -3.69
CA ILE A 146 -15.56 14.81 -2.29
C ILE A 146 -14.19 14.76 -1.64
N ARG A 147 -14.05 15.36 -0.46
CA ARG A 147 -12.80 15.36 0.28
C ARG A 147 -12.55 13.95 0.80
N THR A 148 -11.35 13.42 0.61
CA THR A 148 -10.99 12.07 1.10
C THR A 148 -11.23 11.91 2.60
N ALA A 149 -11.01 12.97 3.39
CA ALA A 149 -11.30 13.04 4.82
C ALA A 149 -12.76 12.67 5.19
N TYR A 150 -13.74 12.87 4.30
CA TYR A 150 -15.10 12.38 4.52
C TYR A 150 -15.13 10.86 4.66
N PHE A 151 -14.47 10.15 3.73
CA PHE A 151 -14.40 8.70 3.77
C PHE A 151 -13.54 8.22 4.93
N LEU A 152 -12.35 8.80 5.09
CA LEU A 152 -11.33 8.32 6.03
C LEU A 152 -11.67 8.59 7.50
N GLU A 153 -12.40 9.68 7.80
CA GLU A 153 -12.68 10.09 9.18
C GLU A 153 -14.15 9.88 9.56
N ASP A 154 -15.09 10.12 8.65
CA ASP A 154 -16.51 10.17 8.99
C ASP A 154 -17.25 8.86 8.69
N VAL A 155 -16.83 8.14 7.66
CA VAL A 155 -17.55 6.95 7.14
C VAL A 155 -16.86 5.66 7.54
N LEU A 156 -15.64 5.43 7.05
CA LEU A 156 -14.99 4.12 7.14
C LEU A 156 -14.64 3.67 8.56
N PRO A 157 -14.22 4.54 9.50
CA PRO A 157 -13.96 4.12 10.88
C PRO A 157 -15.19 3.49 11.56
N LYS A 158 -16.41 3.89 11.15
CA LYS A 158 -17.67 3.35 11.68
C LYS A 158 -18.10 2.03 11.03
N LEU A 159 -17.48 1.69 9.89
CA LEU A 159 -17.78 0.47 9.11
C LEU A 159 -16.65 -0.56 9.23
N LEU A 160 -15.54 -0.23 9.89
CA LEU A 160 -14.39 -1.10 10.01
C LEU A 160 -14.70 -2.27 10.95
N GLU A 161 -14.82 -3.47 10.37
CA GLU A 161 -15.09 -4.69 11.11
C GLU A 161 -13.92 -5.09 12.03
N ASP A 162 -14.24 -5.82 13.10
CA ASP A 162 -13.25 -6.26 14.10
C ASP A 162 -12.19 -7.20 13.51
N ASP A 163 -12.56 -8.00 12.51
CA ASP A 163 -11.67 -8.95 11.82
C ASP A 163 -11.05 -8.39 10.53
N ALA A 164 -11.37 -7.14 10.16
CA ALA A 164 -10.77 -6.46 9.04
C ALA A 164 -9.28 -6.24 9.34
N ALA A 165 -8.37 -6.68 8.46
CA ALA A 165 -7.01 -6.16 8.38
C ALA A 165 -7.01 -4.74 7.80
N ALA A 166 -7.92 -4.47 6.86
CA ALA A 166 -8.03 -3.23 6.10
C ALA A 166 -9.47 -3.06 5.59
N LEU A 167 -9.99 -1.84 5.57
CA LEU A 167 -11.24 -1.48 4.90
C LEU A 167 -10.99 -0.36 3.90
N ILE A 168 -11.24 -0.61 2.63
CA ILE A 168 -11.02 0.38 1.57
C ILE A 168 -12.33 0.70 0.86
N ALA A 169 -12.70 1.99 0.86
CA ALA A 169 -13.83 2.47 0.10
C ALA A 169 -13.49 2.55 -1.38
N LEU A 170 -14.48 2.23 -2.19
CA LEU A 170 -14.46 2.51 -3.60
C LEU A 170 -15.56 3.50 -3.95
N THR A 171 -15.26 4.48 -4.78
CA THR A 171 -16.27 5.44 -5.22
C THR A 171 -16.21 5.81 -6.70
N ASN A 172 -17.33 6.23 -7.27
CA ASN A 172 -17.40 6.86 -8.59
C ASN A 172 -17.35 8.39 -8.51
N TYR A 173 -17.27 8.98 -7.30
CA TYR A 173 -17.09 10.43 -7.12
C TYR A 173 -15.63 10.82 -7.25
N ASP A 174 -15.39 12.02 -7.74
CA ASP A 174 -14.04 12.57 -7.82
C ASP A 174 -13.50 12.95 -6.45
N LEU A 175 -12.20 12.79 -6.20
CA LEU A 175 -11.58 12.93 -4.88
C LEU A 175 -10.58 14.08 -4.83
N TYR A 176 -10.48 14.74 -3.67
CA TYR A 176 -9.39 15.67 -3.38
C TYR A 176 -8.94 15.54 -1.91
N PRO A 177 -7.64 15.71 -1.62
CA PRO A 177 -7.10 15.49 -0.27
C PRO A 177 -7.19 16.76 0.61
N GLY A 178 -7.13 17.94 -0.01
CA GLY A 178 -7.15 19.23 0.68
C GLY A 178 -7.21 20.40 -0.31
N ASP A 179 -7.33 21.61 0.21
CA ASP A 179 -7.70 22.79 -0.58
C ASP A 179 -6.65 23.19 -1.62
N THR A 180 -5.38 22.89 -1.38
CA THR A 180 -4.26 23.18 -2.28
C THR A 180 -4.06 22.15 -3.39
N TRP A 181 -4.86 21.07 -3.41
CA TRP A 181 -4.71 19.97 -4.37
C TRP A 181 -5.88 19.92 -5.35
N ALA A 182 -5.59 19.58 -6.61
CA ALA A 182 -6.59 19.47 -7.66
C ALA A 182 -7.45 18.21 -7.53
N PHE A 183 -6.81 17.05 -7.33
CA PHE A 183 -7.48 15.77 -7.10
C PHE A 183 -6.47 14.72 -6.58
N VAL A 184 -6.97 13.56 -6.20
CA VAL A 184 -6.20 12.31 -6.04
C VAL A 184 -6.96 11.13 -6.65
N PHE A 185 -6.26 10.06 -7.02
CA PHE A 185 -6.90 8.81 -7.43
C PHE A 185 -7.42 8.00 -6.23
N GLY A 186 -6.70 8.11 -5.12
CA GLY A 186 -7.04 7.52 -3.84
C GLY A 186 -6.26 8.19 -2.71
N GLN A 187 -6.60 7.81 -1.49
CA GLN A 187 -5.83 8.15 -0.31
C GLN A 187 -6.11 7.13 0.78
N ALA A 188 -5.07 6.76 1.51
CA ALA A 188 -5.16 5.86 2.64
C ALA A 188 -4.44 6.39 3.89
N THR A 189 -4.91 5.91 5.03
CA THR A 189 -4.26 6.11 6.33
C THR A 189 -3.15 5.09 6.52
N PHE A 190 -2.01 5.49 7.09
CA PHE A 190 -0.90 4.57 7.35
C PHE A 190 -1.14 3.63 8.55
N LYS A 191 -2.10 3.97 9.44
CA LYS A 191 -2.30 3.29 10.73
C LYS A 191 -3.75 2.90 11.02
N ASP A 192 -4.71 3.69 10.55
CA ASP A 192 -6.13 3.48 10.90
C ASP A 192 -6.80 2.40 10.06
N ARG A 193 -6.07 1.85 9.07
CA ARG A 193 -6.50 0.72 8.22
C ARG A 193 -7.72 1.04 7.40
N VAL A 194 -7.88 2.31 7.05
CA VAL A 194 -8.90 2.80 6.14
C VAL A 194 -8.28 3.53 4.95
N GLY A 195 -8.88 3.34 3.78
CA GLY A 195 -8.47 3.98 2.53
C GLY A 195 -9.66 4.23 1.62
N VAL A 196 -9.49 5.07 0.60
CA VAL A 196 -10.49 5.27 -0.46
C VAL A 196 -9.80 5.37 -1.81
N TRP A 197 -10.38 4.78 -2.85
CA TRP A 197 -10.01 5.08 -4.24
C TRP A 197 -11.23 5.41 -5.11
N SER A 198 -10.98 6.11 -6.21
CA SER A 198 -12.00 6.57 -7.13
C SER A 198 -11.82 6.04 -8.55
N LEU A 199 -12.94 5.68 -9.19
CA LEU A 199 -13.00 5.35 -10.61
C LEU A 199 -13.15 6.58 -11.50
N TYR A 200 -13.46 7.77 -10.94
CA TYR A 200 -13.87 8.96 -11.71
C TYR A 200 -12.85 9.35 -12.78
N ARG A 201 -11.56 9.21 -12.47
CA ARG A 201 -10.45 9.63 -13.33
C ARG A 201 -9.73 8.47 -14.03
N LEU A 202 -10.31 7.26 -14.00
CA LEU A 202 -9.67 6.06 -14.57
C LEU A 202 -10.08 5.77 -16.02
N ALA A 203 -10.99 6.56 -16.59
CA ALA A 203 -11.30 6.50 -18.02
C ALA A 203 -10.12 7.00 -18.87
N ASP A 204 -10.04 6.58 -20.13
CA ASP A 204 -9.01 7.06 -21.06
C ASP A 204 -9.12 8.59 -21.24
N PRO A 205 -8.07 9.37 -20.88
CA PRO A 205 -8.13 10.82 -20.97
C PRO A 205 -8.09 11.35 -22.42
N ILE A 206 -7.56 10.55 -23.36
CA ILE A 206 -7.36 10.91 -24.77
C ILE A 206 -8.59 10.49 -25.58
N THR A 207 -8.89 9.18 -25.62
CA THR A 207 -9.94 8.66 -26.49
C THR A 207 -11.33 8.80 -25.87
N ARG A 208 -11.40 8.86 -24.52
CA ARG A 208 -12.63 8.77 -23.72
C ARG A 208 -13.48 7.54 -24.03
N LYS A 209 -12.94 6.57 -24.77
CA LYS A 209 -13.60 5.31 -25.05
C LYS A 209 -13.44 4.40 -23.85
N TYR A 210 -14.46 3.59 -23.63
CA TYR A 210 -14.39 2.55 -22.63
C TYR A 210 -13.44 1.44 -23.11
N ASP A 211 -12.40 1.20 -22.32
CA ASP A 211 -11.51 0.05 -22.46
C ASP A 211 -11.58 -0.75 -21.13
N PRO A 212 -12.19 -1.95 -21.15
CA PRO A 212 -12.28 -2.81 -19.96
C PRO A 212 -10.92 -3.15 -19.36
N LYS A 213 -9.92 -3.45 -20.20
CA LYS A 213 -8.58 -3.83 -19.74
C LYS A 213 -7.92 -2.64 -19.06
N LEU A 214 -8.00 -1.46 -19.67
CA LEU A 214 -7.43 -0.23 -19.10
C LEU A 214 -8.09 0.15 -17.77
N LEU A 215 -9.42 0.10 -17.68
CA LEU A 215 -10.14 0.36 -16.43
C LEU A 215 -9.72 -0.63 -15.34
N LEU A 216 -9.66 -1.93 -15.66
CA LEU A 216 -9.25 -2.97 -14.73
C LEU A 216 -7.81 -2.77 -14.25
N THR A 217 -6.85 -2.56 -15.17
CA THR A 217 -5.44 -2.36 -14.84
C THR A 217 -5.25 -1.15 -13.93
N ARG A 218 -5.91 -0.02 -14.24
CA ARG A 218 -5.85 1.18 -13.40
C ARG A 218 -6.50 0.97 -12.03
N THR A 219 -7.64 0.28 -11.99
CA THR A 219 -8.32 -0.06 -10.73
C THR A 219 -7.43 -0.94 -9.84
N ILE A 220 -6.80 -1.96 -10.41
CA ILE A 220 -5.86 -2.84 -9.70
C ILE A 220 -4.69 -2.03 -9.13
N LYS A 221 -4.07 -1.18 -9.95
CA LYS A 221 -2.92 -0.37 -9.53
C LYS A 221 -3.28 0.54 -8.36
N VAL A 222 -4.35 1.33 -8.49
CA VAL A 222 -4.72 2.30 -7.45
C VAL A 222 -5.22 1.59 -6.20
N ALA A 223 -6.13 0.62 -6.30
CA ALA A 223 -6.66 -0.08 -5.12
C ALA A 223 -5.55 -0.80 -4.32
N THR A 224 -4.64 -1.49 -5.02
CA THR A 224 -3.50 -2.16 -4.39
C THR A 224 -2.49 -1.16 -3.85
N HIS A 225 -2.30 -0.01 -4.50
CA HIS A 225 -1.41 1.04 -3.97
C HIS A 225 -1.93 1.56 -2.61
N GLU A 226 -3.20 1.93 -2.55
CA GLU A 226 -3.81 2.46 -1.33
C GLU A 226 -3.84 1.42 -0.19
N VAL A 227 -4.12 0.15 -0.50
CA VAL A 227 -4.03 -0.91 0.53
C VAL A 227 -2.58 -1.13 1.00
N GLY A 228 -1.58 -0.92 0.14
CA GLY A 228 -0.17 -0.91 0.55
C GLY A 228 0.12 0.14 1.63
N HIS A 229 -0.42 1.35 1.48
CA HIS A 229 -0.32 2.39 2.50
C HIS A 229 -1.00 2.01 3.82
N MET A 230 -2.12 1.27 3.78
CA MET A 230 -2.80 0.78 4.98
C MET A 230 -1.96 -0.22 5.79
N PHE A 231 -0.94 -0.82 5.16
CA PHE A 231 0.10 -1.61 5.81
C PHE A 231 1.40 -0.83 6.03
N SER A 232 1.28 0.50 6.15
CA SER A 232 2.34 1.45 6.44
C SER A 232 3.46 1.56 5.39
N MET A 233 3.26 1.05 4.17
CA MET A 233 4.27 1.18 3.11
C MET A 233 4.28 2.61 2.57
N LYS A 234 5.42 3.29 2.57
CA LYS A 234 5.58 4.58 1.88
C LYS A 234 5.68 4.41 0.37
N HIS A 235 5.62 5.53 -0.35
CA HIS A 235 5.93 5.53 -1.77
C HIS A 235 7.33 4.96 -2.06
N CYS A 236 7.43 4.23 -3.17
CA CYS A 236 8.69 3.72 -3.68
C CYS A 236 9.30 4.74 -4.64
N THR A 237 10.55 5.11 -4.37
CA THR A 237 11.32 6.06 -5.19
C THR A 237 12.52 5.39 -5.89
N LYS A 238 12.71 4.10 -5.67
CA LYS A 238 13.92 3.35 -6.09
C LYS A 238 13.78 2.68 -7.45
N TYR A 239 12.58 2.18 -7.78
CA TYR A 239 12.30 1.41 -8.99
C TYR A 239 10.95 1.84 -9.58
N GLU A 240 10.75 1.57 -10.86
CA GLU A 240 9.40 1.45 -11.43
C GLU A 240 8.60 0.41 -10.61
N CYS A 241 7.57 0.87 -9.91
CA CYS A 241 6.90 0.09 -8.87
C CYS A 241 5.42 0.46 -8.76
N LEU A 242 4.56 -0.49 -8.43
CA LEU A 242 3.16 -0.21 -8.07
C LEU A 242 3.02 0.78 -6.90
N MET A 243 3.98 0.79 -5.95
CA MET A 243 3.99 1.73 -4.83
C MET A 243 4.62 3.09 -5.17
N ALA A 244 4.97 3.37 -6.42
CA ALA A 244 5.41 4.71 -6.80
C ALA A 244 4.22 5.69 -6.73
N GLY A 245 4.44 6.89 -6.17
CA GLY A 245 3.45 7.96 -6.24
C GLY A 245 3.17 8.36 -7.70
N THR A 246 1.99 8.93 -7.96
CA THR A 246 1.55 9.29 -9.31
C THR A 246 0.77 10.60 -9.32
N ASN A 247 1.11 11.50 -10.24
CA ASN A 247 0.42 12.78 -10.43
C ASN A 247 -0.72 12.71 -11.45
N HIS A 248 -0.62 11.82 -12.44
CA HIS A 248 -1.59 11.72 -13.53
C HIS A 248 -1.72 10.30 -14.05
N VAL A 249 -2.83 10.03 -14.76
CA VAL A 249 -3.18 8.64 -15.12
C VAL A 249 -2.18 8.00 -16.08
N LEU A 250 -1.52 8.78 -16.95
CA LEU A 250 -0.48 8.27 -17.84
C LEU A 250 0.80 7.84 -17.07
N GLU A 251 1.08 8.45 -15.92
CA GLU A 251 2.15 8.00 -15.03
C GLU A 251 1.74 6.69 -14.38
N THR A 252 0.50 6.58 -13.89
CA THR A 252 -0.06 5.31 -13.40
C THR A 252 0.02 4.22 -14.46
N ASP A 253 -0.25 4.52 -15.73
CA ASP A 253 -0.25 3.55 -16.82
C ASP A 253 1.13 2.97 -17.11
N ARG A 254 2.19 3.79 -17.08
CA ARG A 254 3.56 3.29 -17.30
C ARG A 254 4.11 2.46 -16.13
N ARG A 255 3.63 2.69 -14.89
CA ARG A 255 4.07 1.90 -13.73
C ARG A 255 3.65 0.43 -13.85
N PRO A 256 4.40 -0.54 -13.31
CA PRO A 256 3.97 -1.94 -13.32
C PRO A 256 2.77 -2.18 -12.41
N ILE A 257 2.02 -3.26 -12.66
CA ILE A 257 0.99 -3.75 -11.72
C ILE A 257 1.58 -4.46 -10.49
N ASP A 258 2.90 -4.60 -10.39
CA ASP A 258 3.57 -5.38 -9.35
C ASP A 258 4.53 -4.51 -8.51
N ASN A 259 4.86 -5.01 -7.32
CA ASN A 259 5.86 -4.40 -6.45
C ASN A 259 7.27 -4.74 -6.92
N CYS A 260 8.15 -3.74 -6.92
CA CYS A 260 9.58 -3.93 -7.10
C CYS A 260 10.18 -4.86 -6.02
N PRO A 261 11.45 -5.27 -6.14
CA PRO A 261 12.04 -6.21 -5.17
C PRO A 261 11.96 -5.70 -3.73
N GLU A 262 12.21 -4.41 -3.52
CA GLU A 262 12.15 -3.76 -2.21
C GLU A 262 10.75 -3.87 -1.58
N CYS A 263 9.73 -3.46 -2.33
CA CYS A 263 8.35 -3.47 -1.88
C CYS A 263 7.81 -4.90 -1.74
N THR A 264 8.27 -5.84 -2.58
CA THR A 264 7.93 -7.26 -2.46
C THR A 264 8.46 -7.85 -1.16
N ALA A 265 9.68 -7.51 -0.73
CA ALA A 265 10.19 -7.95 0.56
C ALA A 265 9.41 -7.36 1.73
N LYS A 266 9.13 -6.04 1.71
CA LYS A 266 8.29 -5.38 2.72
C LYS A 266 6.95 -6.08 2.85
N LEU A 267 6.26 -6.31 1.74
CA LEU A 267 4.93 -6.90 1.77
C LEU A 267 4.94 -8.37 2.18
N SER A 268 5.91 -9.15 1.70
CA SER A 268 6.05 -10.56 2.09
C SER A 268 6.37 -10.70 3.58
N TRP A 269 7.14 -9.75 4.13
CA TRP A 269 7.36 -9.63 5.56
C TRP A 269 6.10 -9.17 6.33
N ALA A 270 5.34 -8.23 5.77
CA ALA A 270 4.15 -7.71 6.41
C ALA A 270 3.01 -8.75 6.50
N MET A 271 2.77 -9.46 5.41
CA MET A 271 1.65 -10.39 5.28
C MET A 271 1.98 -11.82 5.73
N ASN A 272 3.27 -12.14 5.88
CA ASN A 272 3.71 -13.50 6.25
C ASN A 272 3.33 -14.60 5.26
N TYR A 273 3.44 -14.29 3.95
CA TYR A 273 3.32 -15.25 2.87
C TYR A 273 4.67 -15.55 2.20
N GLU A 274 4.71 -16.65 1.45
CA GLU A 274 5.85 -17.00 0.61
C GLU A 274 5.80 -16.27 -0.75
N PRO A 275 6.83 -15.48 -1.11
CA PRO A 275 6.86 -14.72 -2.37
C PRO A 275 6.58 -15.57 -3.62
N LEU A 276 7.08 -16.81 -3.64
CA LEU A 276 6.82 -17.76 -4.73
C LEU A 276 5.32 -18.01 -4.92
N LYS A 277 4.58 -18.26 -3.83
CA LYS A 277 3.15 -18.53 -3.87
C LYS A 277 2.34 -17.33 -4.34
N ARG A 278 2.77 -16.12 -3.98
CA ARG A 278 2.18 -14.89 -4.53
C ARG A 278 2.36 -14.83 -6.04
N TYR A 279 3.56 -15.04 -6.56
CA TYR A 279 3.78 -15.00 -8.01
C TYR A 279 3.06 -16.12 -8.77
N GLU A 280 2.93 -17.32 -8.19
CA GLU A 280 2.10 -18.39 -8.74
C GLU A 280 0.62 -17.96 -8.85
N ARG A 281 0.05 -17.35 -7.80
CA ARG A 281 -1.33 -16.81 -7.84
C ARG A 281 -1.50 -15.68 -8.85
N LEU A 282 -0.53 -14.76 -8.93
CA LEU A 282 -0.57 -13.65 -9.89
C LEU A 282 -0.45 -14.15 -11.33
N THR A 283 0.33 -15.22 -11.57
CA THR A 283 0.40 -15.88 -12.88
C THR A 283 -0.97 -16.43 -13.28
N GLU A 284 -1.63 -17.17 -12.38
CA GLU A 284 -2.97 -17.70 -12.65
C GLU A 284 -4.02 -16.61 -12.85
N PHE A 285 -3.92 -15.49 -12.13
CA PHE A 285 -4.78 -14.33 -12.38
C PHE A 285 -4.58 -13.79 -13.81
N CYS A 286 -3.34 -13.50 -14.20
CA CYS A 286 -3.04 -12.92 -15.52
C CYS A 286 -3.47 -13.86 -16.65
N LYS A 287 -3.25 -15.17 -16.48
CA LYS A 287 -3.73 -16.22 -17.40
C LYS A 287 -5.24 -16.18 -17.61
N LYS A 288 -6.02 -16.07 -16.52
CA LYS A 288 -7.49 -15.96 -16.60
C LYS A 288 -7.96 -14.70 -17.32
N GLN A 289 -7.18 -13.62 -17.26
CA GLN A 289 -7.48 -12.37 -17.96
C GLN A 289 -6.95 -12.34 -19.41
N GLY A 290 -6.20 -13.36 -19.85
CA GLY A 290 -5.54 -13.37 -21.16
C GLY A 290 -4.42 -12.32 -21.29
N TRP A 291 -3.80 -11.93 -20.17
CA TRP A 291 -2.73 -10.95 -20.10
C TRP A 291 -1.37 -11.64 -20.30
N LEU A 292 -1.05 -11.96 -21.56
CA LEU A 292 0.07 -12.85 -21.90
C LEU A 292 1.45 -12.33 -21.43
N ASP A 293 1.70 -11.03 -21.58
CA ASP A 293 2.97 -10.42 -21.18
C ASP A 293 3.13 -10.41 -19.66
N GLU A 294 2.08 -10.00 -18.94
CA GLU A 294 2.05 -10.02 -17.49
C GLU A 294 2.11 -11.45 -16.94
N GLU A 295 1.41 -12.41 -17.55
CA GLU A 295 1.47 -13.82 -17.17
C GLU A 295 2.90 -14.36 -17.29
N LYS A 296 3.56 -14.11 -18.43
CA LYS A 296 4.96 -14.49 -18.63
C LYS A 296 5.87 -13.86 -17.57
N LEU A 297 5.72 -12.56 -17.32
CA LEU A 297 6.53 -11.84 -16.35
C LEU A 297 6.36 -12.40 -14.93
N MET A 298 5.13 -12.67 -14.48
CA MET A 298 4.91 -13.25 -13.14
C MET A 298 5.47 -14.67 -13.02
N ARG A 299 5.39 -15.46 -14.10
CA ARG A 299 5.93 -16.82 -14.15
C ARG A 299 7.46 -16.83 -14.08
N ASP A 300 8.11 -15.93 -14.82
CA ASP A 300 9.58 -15.83 -14.84
C ASP A 300 10.11 -15.39 -13.47
N LYS A 301 9.42 -14.47 -12.79
CA LYS A 301 9.71 -14.08 -11.40
C LYS A 301 9.54 -15.25 -10.42
N ALA A 302 8.48 -16.05 -10.56
CA ALA A 302 8.31 -17.27 -9.76
C ALA A 302 9.46 -18.26 -9.96
N ASN A 303 9.90 -18.46 -11.22
CA ASN A 303 11.01 -19.34 -11.54
C ASN A 303 12.35 -18.84 -10.95
N ALA A 304 12.60 -17.54 -11.00
CA ALA A 304 13.79 -16.93 -10.40
C ALA A 304 13.84 -17.18 -8.88
N ILE A 305 12.71 -17.04 -8.18
CA ILE A 305 12.61 -17.32 -6.74
C ILE A 305 12.82 -18.82 -6.45
N ARG A 306 12.28 -19.71 -7.29
CA ARG A 306 12.44 -21.16 -7.13
C ARG A 306 13.91 -21.60 -7.26
N GLY A 307 14.71 -20.85 -8.01
CA GLY A 307 16.14 -21.10 -8.20
C GLY A 307 17.06 -20.61 -7.07
N ILE A 308 16.53 -19.96 -6.03
CA ILE A 308 17.31 -19.53 -4.86
C ILE A 308 17.80 -20.77 -4.11
N LYS A 309 19.11 -20.85 -3.87
CA LYS A 309 19.74 -21.89 -3.04
C LYS A 309 19.64 -21.57 -1.55
#